data_AF-Q5I2Y9-F1
#
_entry.id   AF-Q5I2Y9-F1
#
_cell.length_a   1.000
_cell.length_b   1.000
_cell.length_c   1.000
_cell.angle_alpha   90.00
_cell.angle_beta   90.00
_cell.angle_gamma   90.00
#
_symmetry.space_group_name_H-M   'P 1'
#
loop_
_entity.id
_entity.type
_entity.pdbx_description
1 polymer ?
#
loop_
_entity_poly.entity_id
_entity_poly.type
_entity_poly.pdbx_seq_one_letter_code
_entity_poly.pdbx_strand_id
1 'polypeptide(L)'
;QISRNSRCNRSTLTNCYVDNSQVDTTTCTSSQYNSANVMTSTTTNCNIRNSYVYTTPCTSSQYDGIYITSSTTTGSRISGP
;
A
#
# COMPACT_ATOMS: atom_id res chain seq x y z
N GLN A 1 -9.89 -4.27 -7.75
CA GLN A 1 -9.89 -5.75 -7.66
C GLN A 1 -9.16 -6.18 -6.40
N ILE A 2 -9.70 -7.15 -5.66
CA ILE A 2 -9.07 -7.74 -4.48
C ILE A 2 -8.98 -9.26 -4.73
N SER A 3 -7.80 -9.84 -4.59
CA SER A 3 -7.58 -11.28 -4.80
C SER A 3 -8.14 -12.12 -3.63
N ARG A 4 -8.38 -13.42 -3.85
CA ARG A 4 -8.96 -14.33 -2.86
C ARG A 4 -8.07 -14.52 -1.62
N ASN A 5 -6.76 -14.40 -1.77
CA ASN A 5 -5.75 -14.48 -0.71
C ASN A 5 -5.46 -13.12 -0.05
N SER A 6 -6.14 -12.05 -0.46
CA SER A 6 -6.00 -10.74 0.17
C SER A 6 -7.04 -10.54 1.27
N ARG A 7 -6.70 -9.70 2.26
CA ARG A 7 -7.62 -9.27 3.31
C ARG A 7 -7.78 -7.76 3.27
N CYS A 8 -9.02 -7.29 3.38
CA CYS A 8 -9.36 -5.88 3.41
C CYS A 8 -10.33 -5.63 4.57
N ASN A 9 -9.87 -4.93 5.60
CA ASN A 9 -10.62 -4.64 6.80
C ASN A 9 -10.71 -3.12 7.02
N ARG A 10 -11.89 -2.59 7.34
CA ARG A 10 -12.12 -1.17 7.68
C ARG A 10 -11.47 -0.18 6.70
N SER A 11 -11.37 -0.55 5.43
CA SER A 11 -10.60 0.18 4.42
C SER A 11 -11.47 0.57 3.23
N THR A 12 -11.15 1.71 2.62
CA THR A 12 -11.84 2.23 1.44
C THR A 12 -10.93 2.12 0.23
N LEU A 13 -11.34 1.37 -0.79
CA LEU A 13 -10.54 1.12 -1.99
C LEU A 13 -11.28 1.59 -3.23
N THR A 14 -10.71 2.58 -3.92
CA THR A 14 -11.23 3.14 -5.18
C THR A 14 -10.22 2.88 -6.28
N ASN A 15 -10.59 2.13 -7.31
CA ASN A 15 -9.71 1.77 -8.44
C ASN A 15 -8.38 1.10 -8.02
N CYS A 16 -8.36 0.42 -6.87
CA CYS A 16 -7.17 -0.26 -6.39
C CYS A 16 -7.10 -1.73 -6.82
N TYR A 17 -5.87 -2.23 -6.94
CA TYR A 17 -5.58 -3.65 -7.12
C TYR A 17 -4.86 -4.18 -5.88
N VAL A 18 -5.40 -5.21 -5.26
CA VAL A 18 -4.84 -5.80 -4.04
C VAL A 18 -4.67 -7.29 -4.27
N ASP A 19 -3.43 -7.75 -4.29
CA ASP A 19 -3.07 -9.15 -4.47
C ASP A 19 -2.11 -9.64 -3.38
N ASN A 20 -2.39 -10.82 -2.84
CA ASN A 20 -1.67 -11.43 -1.73
C ASN A 20 -1.36 -10.47 -0.56
N SER A 21 -2.23 -9.50 -0.29
CA SER A 21 -1.92 -8.37 0.60
C SER A 21 -2.92 -8.22 1.74
N GLN A 22 -2.48 -7.62 2.84
CA GLN A 22 -3.32 -7.25 3.97
C GLN A 22 -3.49 -5.74 4.02
N VAL A 23 -4.74 -5.28 4.09
CA VAL A 23 -5.10 -3.86 4.10
C VAL A 23 -6.04 -3.61 5.27
N ASP A 24 -5.61 -2.80 6.24
CA ASP A 24 -6.41 -2.43 7.42
C ASP A 24 -6.47 -0.92 7.62
N THR A 25 -7.65 -0.38 7.91
CA THR A 25 -7.87 1.04 8.25
C THR A 25 -7.17 1.99 7.26
N THR A 26 -7.24 1.64 5.97
CA THR A 26 -6.47 2.28 4.90
C THR A 26 -7.40 2.89 3.85
N THR A 27 -7.03 4.06 3.34
CA THR A 27 -7.67 4.64 2.15
C THR A 27 -6.76 4.42 0.95
N CYS A 28 -7.29 3.83 -0.12
CA CYS A 28 -6.55 3.51 -1.33
C CYS A 28 -7.26 4.11 -2.54
N THR A 29 -6.51 4.85 -3.37
CA THR A 29 -7.01 5.43 -4.63
C THR A 29 -6.02 5.14 -5.77
N SER A 30 -6.45 4.37 -6.77
CA SER A 30 -5.64 4.08 -7.97
C SER A 30 -4.26 3.48 -7.67
N SER A 31 -4.13 2.74 -6.57
CA SER A 31 -2.87 2.10 -6.15
C SER A 31 -2.88 0.59 -6.34
N GLN A 32 -1.69 -0.01 -6.38
CA GLN A 32 -1.48 -1.44 -6.47
C GLN A 32 -0.70 -1.95 -5.27
N TYR A 33 -1.21 -3.00 -4.63
CA TYR A 33 -0.57 -3.71 -3.53
C TYR A 33 -0.32 -5.16 -3.94
N ASN A 34 0.92 -5.62 -3.88
CA ASN A 34 1.29 -7.01 -4.14
C ASN A 34 2.16 -7.55 -3.01
N SER A 35 1.71 -8.62 -2.34
CA SER A 35 2.45 -9.22 -1.22
C SER A 35 2.84 -8.17 -0.16
N ALA A 36 1.93 -7.24 0.12
CA ALA A 36 2.16 -6.08 0.98
C ALA A 36 1.28 -6.12 2.22
N ASN A 37 1.75 -5.50 3.30
CA ASN A 37 0.95 -5.21 4.49
C ASN A 37 0.82 -3.70 4.63
N VAL A 38 -0.39 -3.17 4.49
CA VAL A 38 -0.68 -1.73 4.53
C VAL A 38 -1.70 -1.46 5.63
N MET A 39 -1.29 -0.75 6.67
CA MET A 39 -2.19 -0.40 7.77
C MET A 39 -2.17 1.10 8.09
N THR A 40 -3.35 1.62 8.43
CA THR A 40 -3.54 3.01 8.90
C THR A 40 -2.92 4.04 7.96
N SER A 41 -3.02 3.81 6.65
CA SER A 41 -2.30 4.58 5.63
C SER A 41 -3.25 5.14 4.57
N THR A 42 -2.80 6.16 3.84
CA THR A 42 -3.51 6.70 2.67
C THR A 42 -2.61 6.58 1.47
N THR A 43 -3.05 5.91 0.41
CA THR A 43 -2.26 5.76 -0.82
C THR A 43 -3.01 6.29 -2.02
N THR A 44 -2.32 7.06 -2.85
CA THR A 44 -2.85 7.61 -4.10
C THR A 44 -1.81 7.39 -5.21
N ASN A 45 -2.18 6.66 -6.26
CA ASN A 45 -1.29 6.33 -7.38
C ASN A 45 0.03 5.65 -6.96
N CYS A 46 0.00 4.79 -5.95
CA CYS A 46 1.19 4.10 -5.44
C CYS A 46 1.30 2.66 -5.93
N ASN A 47 2.54 2.17 -6.04
CA ASN A 47 2.82 0.75 -6.26
C ASN A 47 3.62 0.20 -5.07
N ILE A 48 3.05 -0.74 -4.32
CA ILE A 48 3.61 -1.26 -3.07
C ILE A 48 3.77 -2.76 -3.22
N ARG A 49 5.02 -3.23 -3.22
CA ARG A 49 5.36 -4.64 -3.41
C ARG A 49 6.24 -5.15 -2.29
N ASN A 50 5.98 -6.35 -1.79
CA ASN A 50 6.82 -7.03 -0.78
C ASN A 50 7.17 -6.12 0.41
N SER A 51 6.24 -5.24 0.80
CA SER A 51 6.52 -4.13 1.70
C SER A 51 5.55 -4.08 2.86
N TYR A 52 6.04 -3.55 3.97
CA TYR A 52 5.28 -3.26 5.17
C TYR A 52 5.15 -1.74 5.31
N VAL A 53 3.91 -1.24 5.34
CA VAL A 53 3.59 0.19 5.29
C VAL A 53 2.62 0.51 6.41
N TYR A 54 3.09 1.27 7.38
CA TYR A 54 2.32 1.63 8.58
C TYR A 54 2.25 3.14 8.72
N THR A 55 1.06 3.68 8.99
CA THR A 55 0.89 5.12 9.29
C THR A 55 1.57 6.05 8.28
N THR A 56 1.53 5.70 7.00
CA THR A 56 2.35 6.33 5.96
C THR A 56 1.49 6.81 4.78
N PRO A 57 1.28 8.12 4.63
CA PRO A 57 0.73 8.67 3.40
C PRO A 57 1.69 8.48 2.22
N CYS A 58 1.18 7.90 1.14
CA CYS A 58 1.90 7.64 -0.10
C CYS A 58 1.21 8.34 -1.26
N THR A 59 1.94 9.17 -2.01
CA THR A 59 1.43 9.80 -3.24
C THR A 59 2.40 9.56 -4.40
N SER A 60 1.91 8.99 -5.49
CA SER A 60 2.69 8.79 -6.74
C SER A 60 4.08 8.16 -6.49
N SER A 61 4.16 7.20 -5.56
CA SER A 61 5.42 6.60 -5.13
C SER A 61 5.45 5.09 -5.34
N GLN A 62 6.65 4.51 -5.33
CA GLN A 62 6.88 3.08 -5.47
C GLN A 62 7.68 2.55 -4.29
N TYR A 63 7.19 1.49 -3.65
CA TYR A 63 7.84 0.78 -2.55
C TYR A 63 8.06 -0.68 -2.96
N ASP A 64 9.28 -1.17 -2.78
CA ASP A 64 9.64 -2.56 -3.12
C ASP A 64 10.58 -3.14 -2.06
N GLY A 65 10.15 -4.16 -1.31
CA GLY A 65 11.02 -4.82 -0.32
C GLY A 65 11.35 -3.97 0.91
N ILE A 66 10.51 -3.00 1.29
CA ILE A 66 10.81 -2.09 2.40
C ILE A 66 9.88 -2.25 3.60
N TYR A 67 10.37 -1.78 4.74
CA TYR A 67 9.57 -1.48 5.90
C TYR A 67 9.56 0.04 6.11
N ILE A 68 8.39 0.68 6.01
CA ILE A 68 8.22 2.12 6.19
C ILE A 68 7.11 2.41 7.21
N THR A 69 7.39 3.33 8.12
CA THR A 69 6.47 3.72 9.19
C THR A 69 6.49 5.23 9.40
N SER A 70 5.35 5.81 9.76
CA SER A 70 5.20 7.22 10.19
C SER A 70 5.94 8.22 9.31
N SER A 71 5.90 8.00 7.99
CA SER A 71 6.59 8.81 6.99
C SER A 71 5.59 9.31 5.95
N THR A 72 5.98 10.28 5.14
CA THR A 72 5.20 10.71 3.95
C THR A 72 6.10 10.64 2.74
N THR A 73 5.64 10.05 1.64
CA THR A 73 6.40 10.05 0.38
C THR A 73 5.58 10.58 -0.79
N THR A 74 6.24 11.35 -1.64
CA THR A 74 5.65 11.97 -2.83
C THR A 74 6.61 11.85 -4.00
N GLY A 75 6.22 11.18 -5.08
CA GLY A 75 7.06 11.05 -6.28
C GLY A 75 8.33 10.21 -6.08
N SER A 76 8.40 9.42 -5.01
CA SER A 76 9.62 8.71 -4.63
C SER A 76 9.61 7.27 -5.12
N ARG A 77 10.80 6.73 -5.42
CA ARG A 77 11.01 5.28 -5.57
C ARG A 77 11.95 4.83 -4.46
N ILE A 78 11.47 3.93 -3.61
CA ILE A 78 12.20 3.43 -2.44
C ILE A 78 12.20 1.90 -2.54
N SER A 79 13.40 1.32 -2.57
CA SER A 79 13.58 -0.12 -2.67
C SER A 79 14.54 -0.61 -1.60
N GLY A 80 14.22 -1.78 -1.04
CA GLY A 80 15.04 -2.53 -0.11
C GLY A 80 15.64 -3.78 -0.77
N PRO A 81 16.30 -4.63 0.03
CA PRO A 81 16.94 -5.86 -0.43
C PRO A 81 15.93 -6.89 -0.97
#